data_AF-A0A1L0D181-F1
#
_entry.id   AF-A0A1L0D181-F1
#
_cell.length_a   1.000
_cell.length_b   1.000
_cell.length_c   1.000
_cell.angle_alpha   90.00
_cell.angle_beta   90.00
_cell.angle_gamma   90.00
#
_symmetry.space_group_name_H-M   'P 1'
#
loop_
_entity.id
_entity.type
_entity.pdbx_description
1 polymer ?
#
loop_
_entity_poly.entity_id
_entity_poly.type
_entity_poly.pdbx_seq_one_letter_code
_entity_poly.pdbx_strand_id
1 'polypeptide(L)'
;MLKSLYKELQKELLVAHRKSYAVHWKKNLEKNKAKLMYTKLQLIKSRKPTGEVEAQIKALESGKIEYPPLKTEGVRELVDSDNDIANLKNVITYLRNQRVYNELLERYSPGLTMSQEDNVRKTANMVGLAVPEN
;
A
#
# COMPACT_ATOMS: atom_id res chain seq x y z
N MET A 1 22.75 16.89 -13.52
CA MET A 1 21.32 17.27 -13.57
C MET A 1 20.40 16.06 -13.74
N LEU A 2 20.59 15.20 -14.76
CA LEU A 2 19.74 14.02 -14.98
C LEU A 2 19.78 12.99 -13.82
N LYS A 3 20.99 12.70 -13.30
CA LYS A 3 21.17 11.74 -12.18
C LYS A 3 20.41 12.17 -10.91
N SER A 4 20.35 13.46 -10.61
CA SER A 4 19.61 13.97 -9.44
C SER A 4 18.11 13.87 -9.66
N LEU A 5 17.62 14.22 -10.85
CA LEU A 5 16.21 14.05 -11.22
C LEU A 5 15.77 12.60 -11.13
N TYR A 6 16.58 11.66 -11.63
CA TYR A 6 16.32 10.24 -11.52
C TYR A 6 16.23 9.78 -10.06
N LYS A 7 17.15 10.23 -9.21
CA LYS A 7 17.14 9.93 -7.76
C LYS A 7 15.88 10.48 -7.09
N GLU A 8 15.44 11.67 -7.46
CA GLU A 8 14.19 12.26 -6.97
C GLU A 8 12.97 11.48 -7.43
N LEU A 9 12.89 11.11 -8.71
CA LEU A 9 11.83 10.27 -9.24
C LEU A 9 11.76 8.93 -8.49
N GLN A 10 12.89 8.24 -8.35
CA GLN A 10 12.96 6.97 -7.64
C GLN A 10 12.48 7.11 -6.19
N LYS A 11 12.82 8.21 -5.51
CA LYS A 11 12.37 8.48 -4.14
C LYS A 11 10.85 8.60 -4.08
N GLU A 12 10.25 9.41 -4.93
CA GLU A 12 8.78 9.61 -4.92
C GLU A 12 8.04 8.33 -5.34
N LEU A 13 8.54 7.61 -6.36
CA LEU A 13 7.98 6.31 -6.77
C LEU A 13 8.06 5.27 -5.65
N LEU A 14 9.17 5.22 -4.91
CA LEU A 14 9.33 4.30 -3.79
C LEU A 14 8.32 4.60 -2.68
N VAL A 15 8.07 5.87 -2.38
CA VAL A 15 7.04 6.26 -1.40
C VAL A 15 5.65 5.84 -1.88
N ALA A 16 5.31 6.13 -3.14
CA ALA A 16 4.02 5.73 -3.73
C ALA A 16 3.85 4.21 -3.76
N HIS A 17 4.88 3.47 -4.17
CA HIS A 17 4.92 2.01 -4.20
C HIS A 17 4.66 1.41 -2.82
N ARG A 18 5.36 1.87 -1.79
CA ARG A 18 5.17 1.39 -0.41
C ARG A 18 3.74 1.64 0.09
N LYS A 19 3.19 2.84 -0.13
CA LYS A 19 1.82 3.17 0.27
C LYS A 19 0.80 2.28 -0.46
N SER A 20 0.90 2.19 -1.79
CA SER A 20 0.03 1.35 -2.62
C SER A 20 0.10 -0.12 -2.21
N TYR A 21 1.32 -0.65 -2.08
CA TYR A 21 1.54 -2.03 -1.69
C TYR A 21 0.96 -2.33 -0.31
N ALA A 22 1.12 -1.44 0.67
CA ALA A 22 0.55 -1.62 2.01
C ALA A 22 -1.00 -1.71 1.96
N VAL A 23 -1.65 -0.87 1.15
CA VAL A 23 -3.11 -0.90 0.98
C VAL A 23 -3.56 -2.22 0.33
N HIS A 24 -2.91 -2.62 -0.76
CA HIS A 24 -3.22 -3.88 -1.44
C HIS A 24 -2.92 -5.11 -0.58
N TRP A 25 -1.82 -5.08 0.18
CA TRP A 25 -1.44 -6.15 1.10
C TRP A 25 -2.52 -6.33 2.17
N LYS A 26 -2.97 -5.25 2.82
CA LYS A 26 -4.07 -5.30 3.81
C LYS A 26 -5.35 -5.84 3.19
N LYS A 27 -5.73 -5.35 2.00
CA LYS A 27 -6.95 -5.80 1.29
C LYS A 27 -6.91 -7.29 0.95
N ASN A 28 -5.73 -7.82 0.63
CA ASN A 28 -5.57 -9.22 0.22
C ASN A 28 -5.18 -10.16 1.38
N LEU A 29 -4.92 -9.63 2.59
CA LEU A 29 -4.47 -10.40 3.74
C LEU A 29 -5.42 -11.56 4.04
N GLU A 30 -6.71 -11.27 4.21
CA GLU A 30 -7.74 -12.29 4.50
C GLU A 30 -7.85 -13.33 3.39
N LYS A 31 -7.82 -12.90 2.13
CA LYS A 31 -7.88 -13.81 0.97
C LYS A 31 -6.67 -14.74 0.93
N ASN A 32 -5.48 -14.21 1.17
CA ASN A 32 -4.24 -14.97 1.19
C ASN A 32 -4.23 -15.96 2.37
N LYS A 33 -4.68 -15.52 3.55
CA LYS A 33 -4.84 -16.36 4.74
C LYS A 33 -5.80 -17.52 4.48
N ALA A 34 -6.99 -17.24 3.93
CA ALA A 34 -7.98 -18.25 3.58
C ALA A 34 -7.44 -19.27 2.57
N LYS A 35 -6.71 -18.79 1.55
CA LYS A 35 -6.06 -19.66 0.56
C LYS A 35 -5.06 -20.63 1.23
N LEU A 36 -4.20 -20.13 2.12
CA LEU A 36 -3.23 -20.98 2.83
C LEU A 36 -3.90 -21.95 3.79
N MET A 37 -4.95 -21.53 4.50
CA MET A 37 -5.74 -22.43 5.34
C MET A 37 -6.35 -23.57 4.53
N TYR A 38 -6.89 -23.26 3.35
CA TYR A 38 -7.40 -24.28 2.44
C TYR A 38 -6.30 -25.23 1.96
N THR A 39 -5.12 -24.71 1.58
CA THR A 39 -3.98 -25.54 1.20
C THR A 39 -3.52 -26.44 2.36
N LYS A 40 -3.49 -25.91 3.60
CA LYS A 40 -3.21 -26.71 4.80
C LYS A 40 -4.20 -27.87 4.93
N LEU A 41 -5.51 -27.62 4.78
CA LEU A 41 -6.53 -28.66 4.84
C LEU A 41 -6.33 -29.73 3.75
N GLN A 42 -5.93 -29.35 2.53
CA GLN A 42 -5.60 -30.30 1.46
C GLN A 42 -4.37 -31.16 1.78
N LEU A 43 -3.34 -30.58 2.39
CA LEU A 43 -2.14 -31.31 2.81
C LEU A 43 -2.46 -32.32 3.92
N ILE A 44 -3.30 -31.93 4.89
CA ILE A 44 -3.80 -32.84 5.94
C ILE A 44 -4.56 -34.02 5.31
N LYS A 45 -5.47 -33.75 4.36
CA LYS A 45 -6.21 -34.80 3.65
C LYS A 45 -5.28 -35.75 2.88
N SER A 46 -4.20 -35.23 2.30
CA SER A 46 -3.20 -36.01 1.57
C SER A 46 -2.08 -36.60 2.44
N ARG A 47 -2.17 -36.48 3.78
CA ARG A 47 -1.17 -36.93 4.76
C ARG A 47 0.25 -36.40 4.48
N LYS A 48 0.34 -35.21 3.90
CA LYS A 48 1.60 -34.51 3.64
C LYS A 48 1.96 -33.57 4.80
N PRO A 49 3.25 -33.28 5.00
CA PRO A 49 3.68 -32.35 6.05
C PRO A 49 3.12 -30.94 5.83
N THR A 50 2.67 -30.30 6.91
CA THR A 50 2.01 -28.96 6.90
C THR A 50 2.90 -27.84 7.42
N GLY A 51 4.10 -28.14 7.90
CA GLY A 51 4.95 -27.19 8.63
C GLY A 51 5.27 -25.91 7.85
N GLU A 52 5.49 -26.01 6.54
CA GLU A 52 5.77 -24.86 5.67
C GLU A 52 4.57 -23.91 5.57
N VAL A 53 3.36 -24.46 5.42
CA VAL A 53 2.13 -23.66 5.30
C VAL A 53 1.78 -23.01 6.64
N GLU A 54 2.03 -23.69 7.75
CA GLU A 54 1.87 -23.11 9.09
C GLU A 54 2.85 -21.98 9.36
N ALA A 55 4.11 -22.12 8.93
CA ALA A 55 5.08 -21.05 9.00
C ALA A 55 4.65 -19.85 8.15
N GLN A 56 4.10 -20.07 6.95
CA GLN A 56 3.59 -19.01 6.08
C GLN A 56 2.38 -18.29 6.68
N ILE A 57 1.45 -19.01 7.32
CA ILE A 57 0.31 -18.41 8.02
C ILE A 57 0.81 -17.53 9.17
N LYS A 58 1.74 -18.04 10.00
CA LYS A 58 2.34 -17.26 11.09
C LYS A 58 3.09 -16.03 10.59
N ALA A 59 3.79 -16.15 9.45
CA ALA A 59 4.48 -15.03 8.84
C ALA A 59 3.49 -13.95 8.36
N LEU A 60 2.37 -14.33 7.74
CA LEU A 60 1.32 -13.39 7.35
C LEU A 60 0.66 -12.72 8.57
N GLU A 61 0.43 -13.47 9.64
CA GLU A 61 -0.13 -12.95 10.89
C GLU A 61 0.83 -12.02 11.63
N SER A 62 2.14 -12.17 11.45
CA SER A 62 3.15 -11.30 12.07
C SER A 62 3.06 -9.83 11.63
N GLY A 63 2.27 -9.53 10.60
CA GLY A 63 2.01 -8.15 10.15
C GLY A 63 3.22 -7.47 9.49
N LYS A 64 4.33 -8.18 9.29
CA LYS A 64 5.52 -7.67 8.63
C LYS A 64 5.26 -7.59 7.12
N ILE A 65 5.07 -6.38 6.62
CA ILE A 65 4.92 -6.11 5.19
C ILE A 65 6.32 -6.07 4.56
N GLU A 66 6.70 -7.15 3.88
CA GLU A 66 7.87 -7.14 3.02
C GLU A 66 7.51 -6.47 1.69
N TYR A 67 8.19 -5.37 1.37
CA TYR A 67 7.93 -4.64 0.13
C TYR A 67 8.78 -5.21 -0.99
N PRO A 68 8.18 -5.65 -2.12
CA PRO A 68 8.97 -6.09 -3.27
C PRO A 68 9.80 -4.91 -3.80
N PRO A 69 11.01 -5.18 -4.33
CA PRO A 69 11.85 -4.13 -4.88
C PRO A 69 11.14 -3.44 -6.05
N LEU A 70 11.30 -2.12 -6.13
CA LEU A 70 10.80 -1.35 -7.26
C LEU A 70 11.64 -1.71 -8.49
N LYS A 71 11.00 -2.25 -9.53
CA LYS A 71 11.64 -2.45 -10.82
C LYS A 71 11.80 -1.08 -11.48
N THR A 72 13.03 -0.56 -11.51
CA THR A 72 13.36 0.70 -12.18
C THR A 72 14.09 0.49 -13.50
N GLU A 73 14.07 -0.74 -13.99
CA GLU A 73 14.51 -1.11 -15.34
C GLU A 73 13.72 -0.29 -16.38
N GLY A 74 14.40 0.28 -17.38
CA GLY A 74 13.78 1.04 -18.47
C GLY A 74 13.61 2.56 -18.22
N VAL A 75 13.60 3.06 -16.99
CA VAL A 75 13.38 4.51 -16.75
C VAL A 75 14.50 5.39 -17.33
N ARG A 76 15.72 4.85 -17.48
CA ARG A 76 16.84 5.53 -18.16
C ARG A 76 16.70 5.56 -19.67
N GLU A 77 16.01 4.57 -20.24
CA GLU A 77 15.79 4.43 -21.69
C GLU A 77 14.66 5.34 -22.19
N LEU A 78 13.90 5.94 -21.28
CA LEU A 78 12.79 6.84 -21.59
C LEU A 78 13.21 8.31 -21.71
N VAL A 79 14.52 8.64 -21.62
CA VAL A 79 14.99 10.02 -21.59
C VAL A 79 16.11 10.22 -22.60
N ASP A 80 15.73 10.60 -23.82
CA ASP A 80 16.64 10.77 -24.96
C ASP A 80 16.78 12.24 -25.40
N SER A 81 15.78 13.09 -25.12
CA SER A 81 15.73 14.49 -25.55
C SER A 81 15.61 15.49 -24.39
N ASP A 82 15.91 16.77 -24.64
CA ASP A 82 15.73 17.84 -23.65
C ASP A 82 14.24 18.01 -23.24
N ASN A 83 13.32 17.74 -24.16
CA ASN A 83 11.88 17.71 -23.85
C ASN A 83 11.54 16.61 -22.83
N ASP A 84 12.22 15.47 -22.91
CA ASP A 84 12.02 14.37 -21.95
C ASP A 84 12.53 14.74 -20.55
N ILE A 85 13.60 15.56 -20.47
CA ILE A 85 14.08 16.10 -19.20
C ILE A 85 13.06 17.04 -18.57
N ALA A 86 12.40 17.89 -19.37
CA ALA A 86 11.32 18.75 -18.90
C ALA A 86 10.10 17.93 -18.46
N ASN A 87 9.70 16.92 -19.23
CA ASN A 87 8.62 16.01 -18.88
C ASN A 87 8.90 15.26 -17.58
N LEU A 88 10.14 14.78 -17.39
CA LEU A 88 10.57 14.13 -16.16
C LEU A 88 10.42 15.04 -14.93
N LYS A 89 10.79 16.33 -15.04
CA LYS A 89 10.57 17.32 -13.98
C LYS A 89 9.09 17.49 -13.66
N ASN A 90 8.23 17.53 -14.68
CA ASN A 90 6.79 17.65 -14.51
C ASN A 90 6.22 16.42 -13.77
N VAL A 91 6.66 15.21 -14.13
CA VAL A 91 6.25 13.97 -13.45
C VAL A 91 6.69 13.97 -11.99
N ILE A 92 7.93 14.33 -11.69
CA ILE A 92 8.43 14.42 -10.30
C ILE A 92 7.58 15.41 -9.50
N THR A 93 7.30 16.58 -10.08
CA THR A 93 6.47 17.62 -9.45
C THR A 93 5.06 17.12 -9.18
N TYR A 94 4.45 16.46 -10.16
CA TYR A 94 3.13 15.85 -10.01
C TYR A 94 3.08 14.82 -8.88
N LEU A 95 4.04 13.88 -8.84
CA LEU A 95 4.09 12.85 -7.80
C LEU A 95 4.24 13.47 -6.39
N ARG A 96 5.10 14.48 -6.26
CA ARG A 96 5.28 15.21 -5.00
C ARG A 96 3.98 15.91 -4.59
N ASN A 97 3.31 16.59 -5.51
CA ASN A 97 2.05 17.28 -5.26
C ASN A 97 0.95 16.29 -4.87
N GLN A 98 0.87 15.12 -5.53
CA GLN A 98 -0.09 14.08 -5.18
C GLN A 98 0.13 13.56 -3.76
N ARG A 99 1.39 13.37 -3.34
CA ARG A 99 1.72 12.98 -1.98
C ARG A 99 1.26 14.02 -0.95
N VAL A 100 1.59 15.30 -1.18
CA VAL A 100 1.19 16.41 -0.30
C VAL A 100 -0.32 16.57 -0.26
N TYR A 101 -0.99 16.48 -1.41
CA TYR A 101 -2.45 16.54 -1.51
C TYR A 101 -3.12 15.46 -0.65
N ASN A 102 -2.64 14.21 -0.74
CA ASN A 102 -3.16 13.12 0.09
C ASN A 102 -2.92 13.37 1.59
N GLU A 103 -1.74 13.87 1.97
CA GLU A 103 -1.44 14.23 3.37
C GLU A 103 -2.37 15.34 3.90
N LEU A 104 -2.72 16.32 3.06
CA LEU A 104 -3.67 17.38 3.41
C LEU A 104 -5.10 16.84 3.56
N LEU A 105 -5.55 15.96 2.66
CA LEU A 105 -6.85 15.31 2.77
C LEU A 105 -6.98 14.50 4.06
N GLU A 106 -5.97 13.70 4.40
CA GLU A 106 -5.95 12.91 5.63
C GLU A 106 -6.03 13.80 6.89
N ARG A 107 -5.43 15.00 6.85
CA ARG A 107 -5.42 15.92 8.00
C ARG A 107 -6.72 16.71 8.16
N TYR A 108 -7.22 17.30 7.08
CA TYR A 108 -8.32 18.27 7.13
C TYR A 108 -9.67 17.65 6.80
N SER A 109 -9.68 16.56 6.03
CA SER A 109 -10.90 15.86 5.60
C SER A 109 -10.83 14.34 5.86
N PRO A 110 -10.47 13.89 7.09
CA PRO A 110 -10.32 12.47 7.38
C PRO A 110 -11.61 11.67 7.15
N GLY A 111 -12.78 12.32 7.24
CA GLY A 111 -14.07 11.67 6.98
C GLY A 111 -14.21 11.08 5.57
N LEU A 112 -13.41 11.55 4.61
CA LEU A 112 -13.40 11.02 3.24
C LEU A 112 -12.72 9.64 3.14
N THR A 113 -11.79 9.33 4.05
CA THR A 113 -11.01 8.08 4.06
C THR A 113 -11.39 7.15 5.20
N MET A 114 -12.23 7.59 6.14
CA MET A 114 -12.75 6.78 7.24
C MET A 114 -13.77 5.73 6.76
N SER A 115 -13.86 4.62 7.48
CA SER A 115 -14.95 3.67 7.29
C SER A 115 -16.29 4.35 7.63
N GLN A 116 -17.40 3.85 7.06
CA GLN A 116 -18.72 4.38 7.38
C GLN A 116 -19.01 4.31 8.87
N GLU A 117 -18.63 3.21 9.52
CA GLU A 117 -18.82 3.00 10.96
C GLU A 117 -18.03 4.03 11.79
N ASP A 118 -16.76 4.25 11.47
CA ASP A 118 -15.93 5.24 12.17
C ASP A 118 -16.46 6.65 11.96
N ASN A 119 -16.98 6.95 10.77
CA ASN A 119 -17.56 8.24 10.48
C ASN A 119 -18.83 8.47 11.31
N VAL A 120 -19.72 7.47 11.38
CA VAL A 120 -20.93 7.53 12.24
C VAL A 120 -20.55 7.67 13.72
N ARG A 121 -19.55 6.93 14.20
CA ARG A 121 -19.06 7.04 15.58
C ARG A 121 -18.49 8.43 15.86
N LYS A 122 -17.71 8.99 14.93
CA LYS A 122 -17.16 10.33 15.05
C LYS A 122 -18.25 11.40 15.08
N THR A 123 -19.24 11.34 14.20
CA THR A 123 -20.34 12.32 14.17
C THR A 123 -21.23 12.22 15.39
N ALA A 124 -21.51 11.00 15.89
CA ALA A 124 -22.19 10.81 17.17
C ALA A 124 -21.43 11.45 18.34
N ASN A 125 -20.12 11.22 18.42
CA ASN A 125 -19.27 11.81 19.46
C ASN A 125 -19.26 13.36 19.42
N MET A 126 -19.35 13.97 18.22
CA MET A 126 -19.43 15.43 18.09
C MET A 126 -20.66 16.04 18.77
N VAL A 127 -21.75 15.27 18.91
CA VAL A 127 -22.98 15.71 19.58
C VAL A 127 -23.16 15.08 20.96
N GLY A 128 -22.12 14.44 21.51
CA GLY A 128 -22.16 13.80 22.82
C GLY A 128 -22.95 12.48 22.86
N LEU A 129 -23.19 11.85 21.71
CA LEU A 129 -23.84 10.54 21.60
C LEU A 129 -22.80 9.44 21.43
N ALA A 130 -23.09 8.25 21.99
CA ALA A 130 -22.29 7.04 21.79
C ALA A 130 -23.01 6.05 20.86
N VAL A 131 -22.29 5.50 19.89
CA VAL A 131 -22.81 4.45 19.01
C VAL A 131 -22.63 3.10 19.71
N PRO A 132 -23.70 2.29 19.87
CA PRO A 132 -23.59 0.96 20.46
C PRO A 132 -22.75 0.02 19.58
N GLU A 133 -22.01 -0.89 20.21
CA GLU A 133 -21.28 -1.95 19.52
C GLU A 133 -22.24 -3.08 19.12
N ASN A 134 -22.07 -3.63 17.92
CA ASN A 134 -22.81 -4.80 17.43
C ASN A 134 -22.08 -6.10 17.78
#